data_AF-A0A7D7G1J6-F1
#
_entry.id   AF-A0A7D7G1J6-F1
#
_cell.length_a   1.000
_cell.length_b   1.000
_cell.length_c   1.000
_cell.angle_alpha   90.00
_cell.angle_beta   90.00
_cell.angle_gamma   90.00
#
_symmetry.space_group_name_H-M   'P 1'
#
loop_
_entity.id
_entity.type
_entity.pdbx_description
1 polymer ?
#
loop_
_entity_poly.entity_id
_entity_poly.type
_entity_poly.pdbx_seq_one_letter_code
_entity_poly.pdbx_strand_id
1 'polypeptide(L)'
;MTLFEMLKGKKLDVQYETGFHFIMEYVEEGKLKWTSVGEVEDGGPSEEVDPYEVIELESGKYFINWIEESGMTISQLLDLNNNEVIAFLTWEDNSVRGGRDTLLQKGYVTIVG
;
A
#
# COMPACT_ATOMS: atom_id res chain seq x y z
N MET A 1 13.56 -14.44 -5.67
CA MET A 1 14.00 -13.07 -5.35
C MET A 1 12.85 -12.45 -4.60
N THR A 2 13.07 -11.94 -3.39
CA THR A 2 11.97 -11.35 -2.61
C THR A 2 11.52 -10.02 -3.23
N LEU A 3 10.33 -9.56 -2.84
CA LEU A 3 9.85 -8.23 -3.23
C LEU A 3 10.85 -7.13 -2.83
N PHE A 4 11.40 -7.23 -1.61
CA PHE A 4 12.43 -6.32 -1.12
C PHE A 4 13.69 -6.35 -1.99
N GLU A 5 14.22 -7.53 -2.31
CA GLU A 5 15.41 -7.67 -3.17
C GLU A 5 15.20 -7.01 -4.55
N MET A 6 14.01 -7.16 -5.13
CA MET A 6 13.66 -6.59 -6.44
C MET A 6 13.58 -5.06 -6.42
N LEU A 7 13.09 -4.48 -5.33
CA LEU A 7 12.84 -3.04 -5.17
C LEU A 7 13.93 -2.32 -4.36
N LYS A 8 14.98 -3.02 -3.95
CA LYS A 8 16.05 -2.44 -3.14
C LYS A 8 16.64 -1.19 -3.82
N GLY A 9 16.60 -0.07 -3.09
CA GLY A 9 17.08 1.23 -3.57
C GLY A 9 16.17 1.92 -4.58
N LYS A 10 14.96 1.41 -4.81
CA LYS A 10 13.92 2.00 -5.64
C LYS A 10 12.69 2.29 -4.78
N LYS A 11 11.80 3.13 -5.29
CA LYS A 11 10.50 3.39 -4.69
C LYS A 11 9.39 3.07 -5.68
N LEU A 12 8.18 2.88 -5.17
CA LEU A 12 6.98 2.79 -5.98
C LEU A 12 6.22 4.11 -5.84
N ASP A 13 5.97 4.78 -6.95
CA ASP A 13 4.99 5.85 -7.04
C ASP A 13 3.63 5.22 -7.35
N VAL A 14 2.71 5.31 -6.40
CA VAL A 14 1.41 4.64 -6.41
C VAL A 14 0.29 5.67 -6.44
N GLN A 15 -0.50 5.66 -7.51
CA GLN A 15 -1.59 6.62 -7.75
C GLN A 15 -2.90 5.87 -7.95
N TYR A 16 -3.84 6.06 -7.04
CA TYR A 16 -5.18 5.47 -7.11
C TYR A 16 -6.16 6.40 -7.82
N GLU A 17 -7.13 5.81 -8.52
CA GLU A 17 -8.17 6.53 -9.27
C GLU A 17 -9.11 7.36 -8.37
N THR A 18 -9.15 7.01 -7.08
CA THR A 18 -9.83 7.72 -6.00
C THR A 18 -9.13 9.03 -5.59
N GLY A 19 -7.90 9.26 -6.06
CA GLY A 19 -7.11 10.47 -5.77
C GLY A 19 -6.00 10.26 -4.74
N PHE A 20 -5.94 9.10 -4.07
CA PHE A 20 -4.84 8.80 -3.15
C PHE A 20 -3.51 8.62 -3.90
N HIS A 21 -2.45 9.23 -3.38
CA HIS A 21 -1.12 9.20 -3.99
C HIS A 21 -0.05 8.97 -2.93
N PHE A 22 0.71 7.88 -3.07
CA PHE A 22 1.75 7.48 -2.13
C PHE A 22 3.08 7.16 -2.82
N ILE A 23 4.18 7.46 -2.13
CA ILE A 23 5.48 6.85 -2.40
C ILE A 23 5.68 5.71 -1.40
N MET A 24 5.92 4.50 -1.91
CA MET A 24 6.19 3.32 -1.11
C MET A 24 7.64 2.86 -1.25
N GLU A 25 8.28 2.55 -0.13
CA GLU A 25 9.66 2.10 -0.05
C GLU A 25 9.75 0.86 0.84
N TYR A 26 10.22 -0.26 0.28
CA TYR A 26 10.51 -1.48 1.04
C TYR A 26 11.91 -1.31 1.64
N VAL A 27 11.97 -0.72 2.84
CA VAL A 27 13.23 -0.26 3.46
C VAL A 27 14.09 -1.41 3.97
N GLU A 28 13.47 -2.52 4.38
CA GLU A 28 14.10 -3.80 4.66
C GLU A 28 13.08 -4.94 4.48
N GLU A 29 13.53 -6.19 4.52
CA GLU A 29 12.62 -7.34 4.41
C GLU A 29 11.57 -7.28 5.53
N GLY A 30 10.29 -7.24 5.15
CA GLY A 30 9.17 -7.17 6.08
C GLY A 30 8.86 -5.78 6.64
N LYS A 31 9.53 -4.70 6.19
CA LYS A 31 9.14 -3.32 6.51
C LYS A 31 8.87 -2.47 5.29
N LEU A 32 7.72 -1.82 5.31
CA LEU A 32 7.21 -0.93 4.28
C LEU A 32 7.13 0.48 4.87
N LYS A 33 7.84 1.44 4.27
CA LYS A 33 7.58 2.86 4.48
C LYS A 33 6.63 3.35 3.40
N TRP A 34 5.56 4.04 3.78
CA TRP A 34 4.72 4.78 2.84
C TRP A 34 4.74 6.27 3.18
N THR A 35 4.63 7.12 2.17
CA THR A 35 4.59 8.58 2.31
C THR A 35 3.49 9.12 1.40
N SER A 36 2.52 9.86 1.96
CA SER A 36 1.49 10.55 1.17
C SER A 36 2.10 11.73 0.41
N VAL A 37 1.72 11.90 -0.86
CA VAL A 37 2.20 12.98 -1.75
C VAL A 37 1.18 14.12 -1.87
N GLY A 38 -0.06 13.90 -1.43
CA GLY A 38 -1.15 14.88 -1.45
C GLY A 38 -1.41 15.58 -0.12
N GLU A 39 -2.46 16.40 -0.06
CA GLU A 39 -2.96 16.90 1.23
C GLU A 39 -3.44 15.71 2.06
N VAL A 40 -2.91 15.62 3.29
CA VAL A 40 -3.33 14.58 4.23
C VAL A 40 -4.70 14.99 4.76
N GLU A 41 -5.73 14.17 4.54
CA GLU A 41 -7.05 14.41 5.12
C GLU A 41 -6.94 14.48 6.65
N ASP A 42 -7.49 15.56 7.22
CA ASP A 42 -7.76 15.74 8.67
C ASP A 42 -6.68 15.24 9.64
N GLY A 43 -5.42 15.61 9.39
CA GLY A 43 -4.34 15.44 10.38
C GLY A 43 -3.85 14.01 10.59
N GLY A 44 -4.15 13.10 9.66
CA GLY A 44 -3.50 11.79 9.60
C GLY A 44 -1.98 11.88 9.41
N PRO A 45 -1.27 10.74 9.47
CA PRO A 45 0.17 10.72 9.22
C PRO A 45 0.46 11.00 7.74
N SER A 46 1.49 11.80 7.47
CA SER A 46 2.01 11.94 6.12
C SER A 46 2.95 10.81 5.72
N GLU A 47 3.44 10.02 6.68
CA GLU A 47 4.27 8.83 6.48
C GLU A 47 4.24 7.90 7.69
N GLU A 48 4.34 6.58 7.46
CA GLU A 48 4.56 5.56 8.49
C GLU A 48 5.50 4.46 7.99
N VAL A 49 6.01 3.63 8.92
CA VAL A 49 6.80 2.43 8.63
C VAL A 49 6.16 1.24 9.32
N ASP A 50 5.56 0.36 8.51
CA ASP A 50 4.75 -0.75 9.00
C ASP A 50 5.37 -2.11 8.66
N PRO A 51 5.20 -3.12 9.53
CA PRO A 51 5.42 -4.50 9.17
C PRO A 51 4.46 -4.91 8.05
N TYR A 52 4.98 -5.58 7.02
CA TYR A 52 4.14 -6.15 5.96
C TYR A 52 4.34 -7.66 5.82
N GLU A 53 3.29 -8.33 5.35
CA GLU A 53 3.33 -9.71 4.87
C GLU A 53 3.14 -9.73 3.35
N VAL A 54 3.83 -10.64 2.66
CA VAL A 54 3.76 -10.74 1.19
C VAL A 54 3.73 -12.19 0.71
N ILE A 55 2.93 -12.42 -0.33
CA ILE A 55 2.96 -13.63 -1.15
C ILE A 55 3.20 -13.21 -2.60
N GLU A 56 4.22 -13.80 -3.25
CA GLU A 56 4.34 -13.73 -4.71
C GLU A 56 3.33 -14.71 -5.32
N LEU A 57 2.37 -14.19 -6.10
CA LEU A 57 1.33 -15.01 -6.74
C LEU A 57 1.86 -15.62 -8.04
N GLU A 58 2.61 -14.82 -8.79
CA GLU A 58 3.39 -15.18 -9.97
C GLU A 58 4.48 -14.13 -10.18
N SER A 59 5.44 -14.38 -11.08
CA SER A 59 6.55 -13.46 -11.34
C SER A 59 6.07 -12.03 -11.59
N GLY A 60 6.46 -11.10 -10.72
CA GLY A 60 6.10 -9.68 -10.83
C GLY A 60 4.72 -9.31 -10.29
N LYS A 61 3.99 -10.26 -9.69
CA LYS A 61 2.69 -10.02 -9.03
C LYS A 61 2.70 -10.45 -7.57
N TYR A 62 2.32 -9.54 -6.70
CA TYR A 62 2.44 -9.70 -5.26
C TYR A 62 1.12 -9.37 -4.56
N PHE A 63 0.78 -10.17 -3.55
CA PHE A 63 -0.26 -9.84 -2.60
C PHE A 63 0.38 -9.42 -1.28
N ILE A 64 0.15 -8.17 -0.88
CA ILE A 64 0.87 -7.45 0.17
C ILE A 64 -0.13 -6.97 1.20
N ASN A 65 0.13 -7.20 2.48
CA ASN A 65 -0.81 -6.85 3.55
C ASN A 65 -0.06 -6.17 4.69
N TRP A 66 -0.64 -5.12 5.24
CA TRP A 66 -0.13 -4.45 6.45
C TRP A 66 -1.27 -3.85 7.26
N ILE A 67 -0.95 -3.48 8.49
CA ILE A 67 -1.84 -2.76 9.41
C ILE A 67 -1.06 -1.53 9.88
N GLU A 68 -1.63 -0.35 9.67
CA GLU A 68 -1.09 0.93 10.14
C GLU A 68 -1.26 1.08 11.66
N GLU A 69 -0.57 2.04 12.28
CA GLU A 69 -0.70 2.30 13.72
C GLU A 69 -2.15 2.62 14.14
N SER A 70 -2.90 3.25 13.23
CA SER A 70 -4.33 3.57 13.39
C SER A 70 -5.25 2.33 13.49
N GLY A 71 -4.75 1.15 13.14
CA GLY A 71 -5.56 -0.06 12.98
C GLY A 71 -6.27 -0.16 11.62
N MET A 72 -5.98 0.76 10.69
CA MET A 72 -6.35 0.59 9.29
C MET A 72 -5.63 -0.64 8.72
N THR A 73 -6.38 -1.52 8.07
CA THR A 73 -5.84 -2.74 7.46
C THR A 73 -5.88 -2.59 5.96
N ILE A 74 -4.77 -2.91 5.29
CA ILE A 74 -4.65 -2.80 3.84
C ILE A 74 -4.23 -4.16 3.27
N SER A 75 -4.92 -4.56 2.20
CA SER A 75 -4.60 -5.70 1.35
C SER A 75 -4.43 -5.21 -0.08
N GLN A 76 -3.22 -5.33 -0.63
CA GLN A 76 -2.84 -4.80 -1.94
C GLN A 76 -2.40 -5.92 -2.89
N LEU A 77 -2.96 -5.91 -4.10
CA LEU A 77 -2.43 -6.64 -5.25
C LEU A 77 -1.56 -5.68 -6.06
N LEU A 78 -0.27 -5.96 -6.14
CA LEU A 78 0.71 -5.21 -6.91
C LEU A 78 1.08 -6.00 -8.17
N ASP A 79 0.79 -5.47 -9.36
CA ASP A 79 1.14 -6.08 -10.65
C ASP A 79 2.13 -5.19 -11.42
N LEU A 80 3.41 -5.50 -11.26
CA LEU A 80 4.49 -4.76 -11.90
C LEU A 80 4.63 -5.07 -13.40
N ASN A 81 4.00 -6.14 -13.90
CA ASN A 81 4.03 -6.45 -15.32
C ASN A 81 3.10 -5.53 -16.12
N ASN A 82 2.00 -5.12 -15.48
CA ASN A 82 0.99 -4.26 -16.10
C ASN A 82 0.98 -2.83 -15.52
N ASN A 83 1.85 -2.52 -14.56
CA ASN A 83 1.87 -1.25 -13.83
C ASN A 83 0.53 -0.93 -13.15
N GLU A 84 -0.13 -1.96 -12.61
CA GLU A 84 -1.42 -1.83 -11.95
C GLU A 84 -1.31 -2.15 -10.45
N VAL A 85 -2.15 -1.49 -9.67
CA VAL A 85 -2.34 -1.79 -8.25
C VAL A 85 -3.82 -1.85 -7.93
N ILE A 86 -4.22 -2.77 -7.05
CA ILE A 86 -5.55 -2.81 -6.45
C ILE A 86 -5.35 -2.90 -4.95
N ALA A 87 -6.08 -2.09 -4.18
CA ALA A 87 -6.03 -2.15 -2.72
C ALA A 87 -7.44 -2.20 -2.15
N PHE A 88 -7.62 -3.06 -1.17
CA PHE A 88 -8.74 -3.03 -0.25
C PHE A 88 -8.23 -2.54 1.10
N LEU A 89 -8.81 -1.47 1.62
CA LEU A 89 -8.52 -0.97 2.95
C LEU A 89 -9.78 -0.92 3.80
N THR A 90 -9.59 -1.01 5.11
CA THR A 90 -10.68 -0.94 6.08
C THR A 90 -10.21 -0.29 7.37
N TRP A 91 -11.04 0.56 7.96
CA TRP A 91 -10.79 1.27 9.21
C TRP A 91 -11.98 1.13 10.15
N GLU A 92 -11.81 1.48 11.43
CA GLU A 92 -12.89 1.43 12.41
C GLU A 92 -13.98 2.46 12.07
N ASP A 93 -15.22 2.00 11.97
CA ASP A 93 -16.42 2.84 11.94
C ASP A 93 -17.58 2.06 12.57
N ASN A 94 -17.89 2.41 13.82
CA ASN A 94 -18.93 1.75 14.61
C ASN A 94 -20.37 2.05 14.10
N SER A 95 -20.53 2.94 13.12
CA SER A 95 -21.84 3.26 12.54
C SER A 95 -22.27 2.31 11.41
N VAL A 96 -21.34 1.51 10.86
CA VAL A 96 -21.58 0.61 9.73
C VAL A 96 -21.52 -0.88 10.13
N ARG A 97 -21.88 -1.75 9.19
CA ARG A 97 -21.94 -3.21 9.41
C ARG A 97 -20.56 -3.74 9.80
N GLY A 98 -20.49 -4.39 10.96
CA GLY A 98 -19.26 -5.04 11.44
C GLY A 98 -18.26 -4.08 12.08
N GLY A 99 -18.64 -2.82 12.33
CA GLY A 99 -17.80 -1.85 13.01
C GLY A 99 -16.61 -1.36 12.19
N ARG A 100 -16.64 -1.58 10.87
CA ARG A 100 -15.57 -1.18 9.97
C ARG A 100 -16.12 -0.70 8.64
N ASP A 101 -15.66 0.46 8.19
CA ASP A 101 -15.87 0.92 6.82
C ASP A 101 -14.73 0.43 5.92
N THR A 102 -14.91 0.55 4.61
CA THR A 102 -14.05 -0.06 3.61
C THR A 102 -13.93 0.80 2.37
N LEU A 103 -12.77 0.74 1.71
CA LEU A 103 -12.57 1.28 0.37
C LEU A 103 -11.84 0.24 -0.48
N LEU A 104 -12.43 -0.09 -1.64
CA LEU A 104 -11.76 -0.82 -2.70
C LEU A 104 -11.36 0.18 -3.79
N GLN A 105 -10.09 0.17 -4.15
CA GLN A 105 -9.53 1.11 -5.13
C GLN A 105 -8.58 0.42 -6.09
N LYS A 106 -8.56 0.92 -7.32
CA LYS A 106 -7.60 0.56 -8.36
C LYS A 106 -6.72 1.77 -8.66
N GLY A 107 -5.50 1.52 -9.08
CA GLY A 107 -4.54 2.54 -9.45
C GLY A 107 -3.45 2.02 -10.36
N TYR A 108 -2.45 2.86 -10.54
CA TYR A 108 -1.26 2.60 -11.31
C TYR A 108 -0.03 2.69 -10.41
N VAL A 109 1.00 1.93 -10.78
CA VAL A 109 2.28 1.93 -10.07
C VAL A 109 3.41 2.17 -11.05
N THR A 110 4.35 3.03 -10.66
CA THR A 110 5.61 3.23 -11.39
C THR A 110 6.78 3.00 -10.46
N ILE A 111 7.78 2.25 -10.92
CA ILE A 111 9.05 2.12 -10.20
C ILE A 111 9.89 3.37 -10.48
N VAL A 112 10.26 4.09 -9.42
CA VAL A 112 11.12 5.29 -9.47
C VAL A 112 12.45 5.03 -8.76
N GLY A 113 13.53 5.65 -9.23
CA GLY A 113 14.90 5.47 -8.71
C GLY A 113 15.79 6.64 -9.05
#